data_AF-A0A917R6M6-F1
#
_entry.id   AF-A0A917R6M6-F1
#
_cell.length_a   1.000
_cell.length_b   1.000
_cell.length_c   1.000
_cell.angle_alpha   90.00
_cell.angle_beta   90.00
_cell.angle_gamma   90.00
#
_symmetry.space_group_name_H-M   'P 1'
#
loop_
_entity.id
_entity.type
_entity.pdbx_description
1 polymer ?
#
loop_
_entity_poly.entity_id
_entity_poly.type
_entity_poly.pdbx_seq_one_letter_code
_entity_poly.pdbx_strand_id
1 'polypeptide(L)'
;MKVELRHNPSSTVARCVLAGGEPVRVESGAMVAHSAGVTLEAKAEGGILAGLKRSMLSGESFFVSTFTAPQQGGWVDVAPSLPGDMLALQIAPDQPYFISRGGWIANSSGVQVESKWGGFANLFGGEGGFGLRASGQGEVVVGVFGAIDVIDLAPDEPVTIDTGHVVAYDLSIRFTIRRAVSGRSLQSLKSGEGLVFDFVGPGRVLLQTRNPSAFASWTASVSSG
;
A
#
# COMPACT_ATOMS: atom_id res chain seq x y z
N MET A 1 17.61 -7.16 3.91
CA MET A 1 17.35 -5.84 3.33
C MET A 1 17.33 -4.87 4.47
N LYS A 2 17.92 -3.68 4.29
CA LYS A 2 17.80 -2.55 5.20
C LYS A 2 17.26 -1.36 4.42
N VAL A 3 16.24 -0.69 4.93
CA VAL A 3 15.68 0.52 4.30
C VAL A 3 16.35 1.79 4.83
N GLU A 4 16.77 2.66 3.93
CA GLU A 4 17.26 4.00 4.26
C GLU A 4 16.42 5.05 3.52
N LEU A 5 15.67 5.86 4.28
CA LEU A 5 14.81 6.91 3.73
C LEU A 5 15.62 8.20 3.49
N ARG A 6 15.41 8.83 2.33
CA ARG A 6 16.02 10.10 1.93
C ARG A 6 14.95 11.06 1.42
N HIS A 7 15.21 12.37 1.49
CA HIS A 7 14.32 13.42 0.95
C HIS A 7 12.93 13.51 1.60
N ASN A 8 12.81 12.95 2.81
CA ASN A 8 11.64 13.11 3.66
C ASN A 8 11.48 14.55 4.17
N PRO A 9 10.24 14.99 4.46
CA PRO A 9 9.00 14.22 4.43
C PRO A 9 8.15 14.37 3.15
N SER A 10 8.56 15.15 2.14
CA SER A 10 7.62 15.55 1.06
C SER A 10 7.82 14.83 -0.27
N SER A 11 8.97 14.21 -0.51
CA SER A 11 9.29 13.56 -1.78
C SER A 11 10.30 12.45 -1.55
N THR A 12 9.90 11.50 -0.71
CA THR A 12 10.83 10.52 -0.15
C THR A 12 11.30 9.54 -1.22
N VAL A 13 12.56 9.15 -1.10
CA VAL A 13 13.16 8.03 -1.84
C VAL A 13 13.64 7.02 -0.81
N ALA A 14 13.25 5.76 -0.97
CA ALA A 14 13.69 4.68 -0.12
C ALA A 14 14.81 3.93 -0.81
N ARG A 15 15.98 3.89 -0.18
CA ARG A 15 17.09 3.03 -0.60
C ARG A 15 16.98 1.70 0.11
N CYS A 16 16.67 0.66 -0.65
CA CYS A 16 16.73 -0.73 -0.20
C CYS A 16 18.18 -1.23 -0.33
N VAL A 17 18.91 -1.28 0.78
CA VAL A 17 20.27 -1.83 0.86
C VAL A 17 20.19 -3.35 1.00
N LEU A 18 20.95 -4.07 0.18
CA LEU A 18 20.89 -5.52 0.00
C LEU A 18 22.24 -6.16 0.28
N ALA A 19 22.23 -7.28 1.00
CA ALA A 19 23.40 -8.15 1.15
C ALA A 19 23.74 -8.88 -0.17
N GLY A 20 24.88 -9.56 -0.20
CA GLY A 20 25.33 -10.32 -1.37
C GLY A 20 24.30 -11.37 -1.82
N GLY A 21 23.86 -11.30 -3.07
CA GLY A 21 22.85 -12.23 -3.61
C GLY A 21 21.44 -12.04 -3.03
N GLU A 22 21.21 -11.02 -2.20
CA GLU A 22 19.91 -10.79 -1.58
C GLU A 22 18.91 -10.20 -2.59
N PRO A 23 17.69 -10.76 -2.68
CA PRO A 23 16.64 -10.21 -3.52
C PRO A 23 15.71 -9.24 -2.75
N VAL A 24 15.17 -8.26 -3.47
CA VAL A 24 14.07 -7.39 -3.05
C VAL A 24 12.95 -7.41 -4.08
N ARG A 25 11.70 -7.50 -3.62
CA ARG A 25 10.51 -7.34 -4.46
C ARG A 25 10.12 -5.88 -4.47
N VAL A 26 9.85 -5.34 -5.64
CA VAL A 26 9.55 -3.92 -5.87
C VAL A 26 8.33 -3.82 -6.78
N GLU A 27 7.46 -2.86 -6.52
CA GLU A 27 6.37 -2.48 -7.41
C GLU A 27 6.93 -2.09 -8.78
N SER A 28 6.42 -2.71 -9.84
CA SER A 28 6.91 -2.42 -11.18
C SER A 28 6.71 -0.94 -11.52
N GLY A 29 7.79 -0.27 -11.92
CA GLY A 29 7.81 1.16 -12.23
C GLY A 29 8.25 2.04 -11.06
N ALA A 30 8.35 1.53 -9.83
CA ALA A 30 8.78 2.32 -8.67
C ALA A 30 10.30 2.54 -8.59
N MET A 31 11.10 1.81 -9.38
CA MET A 31 12.56 1.94 -9.36
C MET A 31 13.02 3.30 -9.89
N VAL A 32 13.84 4.00 -9.09
CA VAL A 32 14.53 5.24 -9.48
C VAL A 32 15.95 4.93 -9.98
N ALA A 33 16.70 4.13 -9.23
CA ALA A 33 18.09 3.77 -9.54
C ALA A 33 18.49 2.46 -8.84
N HIS A 34 19.55 1.81 -9.30
CA HIS A 34 20.18 0.72 -8.55
C HIS A 34 21.70 0.75 -8.72
N SER A 35 22.44 0.14 -7.81
CA SER A 35 23.90 0.02 -7.91
C SER A 35 24.33 -0.90 -9.07
N ALA A 36 25.56 -0.73 -9.54
CA ALA A 36 26.14 -1.60 -10.55
C ALA A 36 26.10 -3.08 -10.14
N GLY A 37 25.78 -3.96 -11.09
CA GLY A 37 25.73 -5.41 -10.89
C GLY A 37 24.43 -5.96 -10.29
N VAL A 38 23.49 -5.11 -9.87
CA VAL A 38 22.13 -5.55 -9.53
C VAL A 38 21.42 -6.01 -10.80
N THR A 39 20.77 -7.18 -10.73
CA THR A 39 20.01 -7.75 -11.84
C THR A 39 18.51 -7.59 -11.60
N LEU A 40 17.73 -7.48 -12.69
CA LEU A 40 16.28 -7.35 -12.67
C LEU A 40 15.62 -8.56 -13.33
N GLU A 41 14.73 -9.22 -12.61
CA GLU A 41 13.81 -10.23 -13.14
C GLU A 41 12.36 -9.72 -13.02
N ALA A 42 11.70 -9.50 -14.15
CA ALA A 42 10.27 -9.24 -14.17
C ALA A 42 9.51 -10.57 -14.16
N LYS A 43 8.78 -10.86 -13.07
CA LYS A 43 7.89 -12.02 -13.00
C LYS A 43 6.45 -11.54 -12.91
N ALA A 44 5.64 -11.88 -13.92
CA ALA A 44 4.20 -11.85 -13.76
C ALA A 44 3.81 -13.04 -12.88
N GLU A 45 3.47 -12.82 -11.61
CA GLU A 45 3.02 -13.90 -10.73
C GLU A 45 1.83 -14.64 -11.37
N GLY A 46 1.89 -15.97 -11.51
CA GLY A 46 0.85 -16.77 -12.17
C GLY A 46 0.88 -16.80 -13.71
N GLY A 47 1.89 -16.19 -14.35
CA GLY A 47 2.08 -16.20 -15.81
C GLY A 47 1.32 -15.07 -16.53
N ILE A 48 1.74 -14.79 -17.77
CA ILE A 48 1.27 -13.62 -18.55
C ILE A 48 -0.26 -13.62 -18.72
N LEU A 49 -0.87 -14.78 -18.99
CA LEU A 49 -2.33 -14.89 -19.18
C LEU A 49 -3.12 -14.62 -17.89
N ALA A 50 -2.65 -15.13 -16.74
CA ALA A 50 -3.31 -14.89 -15.46
C ALA A 50 -3.10 -13.44 -14.99
N GLY A 51 -1.90 -12.89 -15.23
CA GLY A 51 -1.58 -11.48 -14.99
C GLY A 51 -2.48 -10.55 -15.81
N LEU A 52 -2.68 -10.84 -17.09
CA LEU A 52 -3.56 -10.04 -17.96
C LEU A 52 -5.03 -10.13 -17.54
N LYS A 53 -5.53 -11.34 -17.19
CA LYS A 53 -6.88 -11.50 -16.65
C LYS A 53 -7.08 -10.72 -15.34
N ARG A 54 -6.12 -10.74 -14.41
CA ARG A 54 -6.21 -9.95 -13.16
C ARG A 54 -6.12 -8.45 -13.41
N SER A 55 -5.27 -8.02 -14.34
CA SER A 55 -5.18 -6.61 -14.74
C SER A 55 -6.51 -6.10 -15.29
N MET A 56 -7.15 -6.85 -16.18
CA MET A 56 -8.46 -6.50 -16.75
C MET A 56 -9.59 -6.52 -15.72
N LEU A 57 -9.58 -7.45 -14.76
CA LEU A 57 -10.64 -7.57 -13.74
C LEU A 57 -10.50 -6.58 -12.59
N SER A 58 -9.28 -6.13 -12.29
CA SER A 58 -9.00 -5.31 -11.12
C SER A 58 -8.58 -3.88 -11.44
N GLY A 59 -8.59 -3.48 -12.71
CA GLY A 59 -8.35 -2.11 -13.17
C GLY A 59 -6.89 -1.63 -13.12
N GLU A 60 -6.02 -2.40 -12.47
CA GLU A 60 -4.59 -2.15 -12.35
C GLU A 60 -3.88 -3.50 -12.42
N SER A 61 -2.63 -3.52 -12.90
CA SER A 61 -1.84 -4.75 -12.86
C SER A 61 -0.89 -4.71 -11.67
N PHE A 62 -1.06 -5.63 -10.73
CA PHE A 62 -0.04 -5.89 -9.70
C PHE A 62 1.13 -6.64 -10.36
N PHE A 63 2.05 -5.88 -10.94
CA PHE A 63 3.30 -6.39 -11.47
C PHE A 63 4.40 -6.19 -10.44
N VAL A 64 5.15 -7.26 -10.19
CA VAL A 64 6.25 -7.29 -9.23
C VAL A 64 7.54 -7.51 -9.98
N SER A 65 8.51 -6.65 -9.71
CA SER A 65 9.88 -6.77 -10.18
C SER A 65 10.75 -7.28 -9.04
N THR A 66 11.57 -8.30 -9.30
CA THR A 66 12.58 -8.76 -8.33
C THR A 66 13.94 -8.24 -8.74
N PHE A 67 14.60 -7.51 -7.84
CA PHE A 67 15.97 -7.08 -8.01
C PHE A 67 16.88 -7.90 -7.11
N THR A 68 18.00 -8.40 -7.64
CA THR A 68 18.94 -9.23 -6.87
C THR A 68 20.32 -8.59 -6.89
N ALA A 69 20.92 -8.41 -5.71
CA ALA A 69 22.25 -7.82 -5.59
C ALA A 69 23.36 -8.79 -6.04
N PRO A 70 24.50 -8.26 -6.54
CA PRO A 70 25.69 -9.08 -6.77
C PRO A 70 26.30 -9.53 -5.43
N GLN A 71 27.31 -10.40 -5.45
CA GLN A 71 27.86 -11.03 -4.24
C GLN A 71 28.46 -10.04 -3.23
N GLN A 72 28.94 -8.88 -3.68
CA GLN A 72 29.45 -7.81 -2.81
C GLN A 72 28.33 -6.96 -2.18
N GLY A 73 27.06 -7.26 -2.44
CA GLY A 73 25.91 -6.46 -2.05
C GLY A 73 25.59 -5.34 -3.03
N GLY A 74 24.53 -4.58 -2.75
CA GLY A 74 24.06 -3.52 -3.63
C GLY A 74 22.90 -2.74 -3.02
N TRP A 75 22.30 -1.87 -3.82
CA TRP A 75 21.14 -1.11 -3.41
C TRP A 75 20.18 -0.84 -4.57
N VAL A 76 18.91 -0.65 -4.25
CA VAL A 76 17.85 -0.21 -5.16
C VAL A 76 17.13 0.98 -4.53
N ASP A 77 17.11 2.11 -5.21
CA ASP A 77 16.31 3.27 -4.86
C ASP A 77 14.91 3.14 -5.47
N VAL A 78 13.88 3.34 -4.65
CA VAL A 78 12.47 3.29 -5.06
C VAL A 78 11.73 4.56 -4.62
N ALA A 79 10.71 4.93 -5.38
CA ALA A 79 9.82 6.05 -5.08
C ALA A 79 8.38 5.73 -5.52
N PRO A 80 7.36 6.25 -4.82
CA PRO A 80 5.97 6.06 -5.20
C PRO A 80 5.63 6.85 -6.48
N SER A 81 4.60 6.40 -7.19
CA SER A 81 4.09 7.07 -8.40
C SER A 81 3.41 8.42 -8.08
N LEU A 82 2.75 8.51 -6.93
CA LEU A 82 2.11 9.73 -6.45
C LEU A 82 3.06 10.52 -5.54
N PRO A 83 3.05 11.86 -5.60
CA PRO A 83 3.91 12.68 -4.75
C PRO A 83 3.61 12.49 -3.26
N GLY A 84 4.60 12.08 -2.47
CA GLY A 84 4.43 11.99 -1.04
C GLY A 84 5.62 11.39 -0.31
N ASP A 85 5.33 10.86 0.87
CA ASP A 85 6.31 10.28 1.78
C ASP A 85 6.28 8.73 1.72
N MET A 86 7.25 8.10 2.38
CA MET A 86 7.33 6.66 2.55
C MET A 86 7.73 6.28 3.97
N LEU A 87 7.25 5.11 4.41
CA LEU A 87 7.61 4.51 5.69
C LEU A 87 8.09 3.08 5.48
N ALA A 88 9.09 2.66 6.26
CA ALA A 88 9.45 1.25 6.41
C ALA A 88 8.65 0.64 7.57
N LEU A 89 7.80 -0.34 7.25
CA LEU A 89 7.09 -1.17 8.22
C LEU A 89 7.89 -2.44 8.49
N GLN A 90 8.12 -2.71 9.77
CA GLN A 90 8.60 -4.01 10.21
C GLN A 90 7.42 -4.98 10.27
N ILE A 91 7.50 -6.06 9.51
CA ILE A 91 6.55 -7.17 9.57
C ILE A 91 7.13 -8.27 10.45
N ALA A 92 6.31 -8.77 11.37
CA ALA A 92 6.59 -9.91 12.22
C ALA A 92 5.60 -11.05 11.92
N PRO A 93 5.98 -12.33 12.18
CA PRO A 93 5.14 -13.48 11.84
C PRO A 93 3.74 -13.44 12.47
N ASP A 94 3.64 -12.87 13.67
CA ASP A 94 2.42 -12.72 14.47
C ASP A 94 1.69 -11.38 14.26
N GLN A 95 2.26 -10.47 13.47
CA GLN A 95 1.72 -9.14 13.21
C GLN A 95 1.64 -8.85 11.71
N PRO A 96 0.73 -9.51 10.96
CA PRO A 96 0.55 -9.24 9.55
C PRO A 96 -0.20 -7.92 9.34
N TYR A 97 0.11 -7.23 8.24
CA TYR A 97 -0.49 -5.94 7.90
C TYR A 97 -1.40 -6.04 6.68
N PHE A 98 -2.48 -5.27 6.72
CA PHE A 98 -3.16 -4.83 5.51
C PHE A 98 -2.40 -3.65 4.91
N ILE A 99 -2.28 -3.61 3.59
CA ILE A 99 -1.75 -2.47 2.85
C ILE A 99 -2.70 -2.19 1.68
N SER A 100 -3.09 -0.93 1.52
CA SER A 100 -3.93 -0.47 0.42
C SER A 100 -3.22 -0.71 -0.92
N ARG A 101 -4.01 -0.91 -1.95
CA ARG A 101 -3.49 -0.99 -3.31
C ARG A 101 -2.85 0.36 -3.70
N GLY A 102 -1.67 0.32 -4.31
CA GLY A 102 -0.86 1.52 -4.59
C GLY A 102 -0.08 2.06 -3.38
N GLY A 103 -0.30 1.53 -2.18
CA GLY A 103 0.50 1.85 -0.99
C GLY A 103 1.77 1.00 -0.86
N TRP A 104 1.81 -0.22 -1.42
CA TRP A 104 2.99 -1.09 -1.35
C TRP A 104 4.03 -0.71 -2.42
N ILE A 105 5.29 -0.47 -2.00
CA ILE A 105 6.38 -0.08 -2.90
C ILE A 105 7.45 -1.16 -3.03
N ALA A 106 7.88 -1.74 -1.90
CA ALA A 106 8.90 -2.79 -1.91
C ALA A 106 8.80 -3.67 -0.66
N ASN A 107 9.34 -4.88 -0.71
CA ASN A 107 9.51 -5.71 0.47
C ASN A 107 10.71 -6.66 0.40
N SER A 108 11.26 -6.97 1.57
CA SER A 108 12.29 -7.99 1.76
C SER A 108 11.77 -9.41 1.43
N SER A 109 12.67 -10.32 1.08
CA SER A 109 12.34 -11.69 0.68
C SER A 109 11.63 -12.55 1.74
N GLY A 110 11.81 -12.22 3.02
CA GLY A 110 11.14 -12.88 4.14
C GLY A 110 9.67 -12.46 4.33
N VAL A 111 9.20 -11.45 3.58
CA VAL A 111 7.80 -11.01 3.60
C VAL A 111 7.08 -11.48 2.33
N GLN A 112 5.93 -12.10 2.51
CA GLN A 112 4.99 -12.41 1.45
C GLN A 112 3.93 -11.32 1.39
N VAL A 113 3.75 -10.74 0.20
CA VAL A 113 2.72 -9.75 -0.09
C VAL A 113 1.81 -10.33 -1.16
N GLU A 114 0.58 -10.63 -0.77
CA GLU A 114 -0.40 -11.30 -1.62
C GLU A 114 -1.66 -10.44 -1.76
N SER A 115 -2.20 -10.39 -2.99
CA SER A 115 -3.52 -9.83 -3.22
C SER A 115 -4.55 -10.76 -2.59
N LYS A 116 -5.13 -10.35 -1.47
CA LYS A 116 -6.19 -11.15 -0.83
C LYS A 116 -7.53 -10.68 -1.37
N TRP A 117 -8.14 -11.54 -2.17
CA TRP A 117 -9.56 -11.48 -2.51
C TRP A 117 -10.38 -12.22 -1.42
N GLY A 118 -11.48 -11.63 -0.95
CA GLY A 118 -12.63 -12.42 -0.49
C GLY A 118 -12.90 -12.63 1.00
N GLY A 119 -12.10 -12.10 1.95
CA GLY A 119 -12.46 -12.19 3.38
C GLY A 119 -13.60 -11.25 3.81
N PHE A 120 -13.78 -10.15 3.07
CA PHE A 120 -14.70 -9.06 3.40
C PHE A 120 -15.80 -8.85 2.36
N ALA A 121 -15.83 -9.65 1.28
CA ALA A 121 -16.80 -9.49 0.19
C ALA A 121 -18.28 -9.50 0.68
N ASN A 122 -18.57 -10.20 1.78
CA ASN A 122 -19.91 -10.26 2.36
C ASN A 122 -20.33 -9.02 3.19
N LEU A 123 -19.41 -8.09 3.49
CA LEU A 123 -19.72 -6.81 4.13
C LEU A 123 -20.03 -5.69 3.12
N PHE A 124 -19.67 -5.88 1.84
CA PHE A 124 -19.72 -4.84 0.83
C PHE A 124 -20.77 -5.15 -0.24
N GLY A 125 -21.98 -4.65 -0.04
CA GLY A 125 -23.03 -4.62 -1.06
C GLY A 125 -22.73 -3.64 -2.21
N GLY A 126 -21.61 -3.80 -2.92
CA GLY A 126 -21.42 -3.13 -4.21
C GLY A 126 -19.99 -2.94 -4.72
N GLU A 127 -19.00 -2.65 -3.87
CA GLU A 127 -17.60 -2.42 -4.30
C GLU A 127 -16.66 -2.96 -3.22
N GLY A 128 -16.12 -4.17 -3.44
CA GLY A 128 -15.23 -4.83 -2.48
C GLY A 128 -13.90 -4.10 -2.37
N GLY A 129 -13.47 -3.74 -1.16
CA GLY A 129 -12.14 -3.18 -0.92
C GLY A 129 -11.05 -4.20 -1.27
N PHE A 130 -10.33 -3.97 -2.36
CA PHE A 130 -9.17 -4.76 -2.77
C PHE A 130 -7.91 -4.19 -2.10
N GLY A 131 -7.21 -5.01 -1.33
CA GLY A 131 -5.93 -4.65 -0.73
C GLY A 131 -4.97 -5.83 -0.66
N LEU A 132 -3.79 -5.57 -0.13
CA LEU A 132 -2.68 -6.51 -0.02
C LEU A 132 -2.53 -6.96 1.43
N ARG A 133 -2.22 -8.24 1.63
CA ARG A 133 -1.81 -8.76 2.93
C ARG A 133 -0.30 -8.95 2.92
N ALA A 134 0.39 -8.27 3.83
CA ALA A 134 1.81 -8.49 4.11
C ALA A 134 1.97 -9.39 5.35
N SER A 135 2.73 -10.47 5.23
CA SER A 135 2.99 -11.40 6.34
C SER A 135 4.34 -12.10 6.20
N GLY A 136 4.86 -12.65 7.29
CA GLY A 136 6.19 -13.25 7.34
C GLY A 136 7.10 -12.43 8.25
N GLN A 137 8.36 -12.26 7.89
CA GLN A 137 9.32 -11.53 8.70
C GLN A 137 10.25 -10.68 7.84
N GLY A 138 10.33 -9.39 8.14
CA GLY A 138 11.21 -8.46 7.44
C GLY A 138 10.56 -7.11 7.20
N GLU A 139 11.18 -6.28 6.38
CA GLU A 139 10.69 -4.92 6.10
C GLU A 139 9.82 -4.86 4.85
N VAL A 140 8.82 -3.97 4.89
CA VAL A 140 8.00 -3.51 3.76
C VAL A 140 8.09 -1.99 3.67
N VAL A 141 8.34 -1.46 2.47
CA VAL A 141 8.25 -0.03 2.19
C VAL A 141 6.84 0.28 1.71
N VAL A 142 6.21 1.23 2.40
CA VAL A 142 4.87 1.75 2.09
C VAL A 142 4.98 3.21 1.68
N GLY A 143 4.32 3.58 0.59
CA GLY A 143 4.22 4.95 0.11
C GLY A 143 2.84 5.54 0.36
N VAL A 144 2.79 6.87 0.47
CA VAL A 144 1.55 7.62 0.66
C VAL A 144 1.44 8.75 -0.37
N PHE A 145 0.21 9.24 -0.61
CA PHE A 145 0.01 10.48 -1.34
C PHE A 145 -0.13 11.65 -0.34
N GLY A 146 0.79 12.61 -0.41
CA GLY A 146 0.96 13.66 0.59
C GLY A 146 1.86 13.23 1.76
N ALA A 147 1.50 13.62 2.99
CA ALA A 147 2.24 13.26 4.19
C ALA A 147 1.71 11.97 4.83
N ILE A 148 2.58 11.29 5.59
CA ILE A 148 2.22 10.17 6.47
C ILE A 148 1.59 10.74 7.74
N ASP A 149 0.51 10.12 8.17
CA ASP A 149 -0.03 10.28 9.52
C ASP A 149 -0.20 8.91 10.17
N VAL A 150 0.19 8.78 11.44
CA VAL A 150 0.23 7.49 12.16
C VAL A 150 -0.60 7.62 13.43
N ILE A 151 -1.61 6.77 13.54
CA ILE A 151 -2.47 6.70 14.72
C ILE A 151 -2.21 5.37 15.42
N ASP A 152 -1.59 5.45 16.60
CA ASP A 152 -1.43 4.35 17.53
C ASP A 152 -2.60 4.36 18.51
N LEU A 153 -3.46 3.34 18.46
CA LEU A 153 -4.66 3.23 19.29
C LEU A 153 -4.35 2.34 20.50
N ALA A 154 -4.68 2.85 21.68
CA ALA A 154 -4.68 2.07 22.92
C ALA A 154 -5.80 1.02 22.91
N PRO A 155 -5.77 0.03 23.82
CA PRO A 155 -6.88 -0.91 23.98
C PRO A 155 -8.22 -0.20 24.17
N ASP A 156 -9.22 -0.61 23.39
CA ASP A 156 -10.58 -0.05 23.38
C ASP A 156 -10.71 1.42 22.95
N GLU A 157 -9.63 2.04 22.45
CA GLU A 157 -9.68 3.40 21.88
C GLU A 157 -10.31 3.38 20.48
N PRO A 158 -11.41 4.12 20.25
CA PRO A 158 -12.08 4.18 18.96
C PRO A 158 -11.58 5.33 18.07
N VAL A 159 -11.57 5.14 16.76
CA VAL A 159 -11.37 6.22 15.78
C VAL A 159 -12.16 5.95 14.50
N THR A 160 -12.78 6.99 13.94
CA THR A 160 -13.46 6.95 12.64
C THR A 160 -12.60 7.62 11.58
N ILE A 161 -12.35 6.95 10.46
CA ILE A 161 -11.43 7.41 9.40
C ILE A 161 -12.06 7.17 8.03
N ASP A 162 -11.98 8.14 7.12
CA ASP A 162 -12.35 7.94 5.71
C ASP A 162 -11.49 6.82 5.10
N THR A 163 -12.16 5.84 4.48
CA THR A 163 -11.54 4.71 3.78
C THR A 163 -10.50 5.14 2.73
N GLY A 164 -10.71 6.28 2.06
CA GLY A 164 -9.78 6.80 1.04
C GLY A 164 -8.46 7.36 1.58
N HIS A 165 -8.35 7.47 2.91
CA HIS A 165 -7.15 7.95 3.60
C HIS A 165 -6.38 6.84 4.33
N VAL A 166 -6.92 5.61 4.40
CA VAL A 166 -6.25 4.47 5.07
C VAL A 166 -5.27 3.80 4.12
N VAL A 167 -4.00 3.76 4.52
CA VAL A 167 -2.90 3.16 3.73
C VAL A 167 -2.55 1.77 4.25
N ALA A 168 -2.37 1.61 5.56
CA ALA A 168 -2.02 0.32 6.13
C ALA A 168 -2.53 0.21 7.57
N TYR A 169 -2.77 -0.99 8.04
CA TYR A 169 -3.10 -1.25 9.44
C TYR A 169 -2.72 -2.67 9.86
N ASP A 170 -2.47 -2.84 11.14
CA ASP A 170 -2.28 -4.16 11.75
C ASP A 170 -3.57 -4.98 11.63
N LEU A 171 -3.51 -6.18 11.03
CA LEU A 171 -4.69 -7.02 10.82
C LEU A 171 -5.35 -7.54 12.10
N SER A 172 -4.70 -7.40 13.26
CA SER A 172 -5.29 -7.72 14.56
C SER A 172 -6.27 -6.65 15.06
N ILE A 173 -6.24 -5.44 14.49
CA ILE A 173 -7.13 -4.35 14.91
C ILE A 173 -8.59 -4.68 14.57
N ARG A 174 -9.49 -4.35 15.50
CA ARG A 174 -10.94 -4.50 15.26
C ARG A 174 -11.42 -3.31 14.44
N PHE A 175 -12.30 -3.56 13.48
CA PHE A 175 -12.97 -2.48 12.77
C PHE A 175 -14.33 -2.87 12.23
N THR A 176 -15.13 -1.85 11.93
CA THR A 176 -16.31 -1.96 11.06
C THR A 176 -16.23 -0.94 9.95
N ILE A 177 -16.94 -1.18 8.85
CA ILE A 177 -17.05 -0.21 7.76
C ILE A 177 -18.51 0.16 7.58
N ARG A 178 -18.78 1.44 7.45
CA ARG A 178 -20.12 1.96 7.22
C ARG A 178 -20.08 3.20 6.33
N ARG A 179 -21.25 3.65 5.89
CA ARG A 179 -21.37 4.99 5.30
C ARG A 179 -21.15 6.03 6.39
N ALA A 180 -20.44 7.11 6.04
CA ALA A 180 -20.19 8.23 6.94
C ALA A 180 -21.50 8.83 7.46
N VAL A 181 -22.48 8.99 6.55
CA VAL A 181 -23.82 9.51 6.83
C VAL A 181 -24.84 8.38 6.78
N SER A 182 -25.65 8.25 7.83
CA SER A 182 -26.76 7.32 7.91
C SER A 182 -27.97 7.85 7.12
N GLY A 183 -28.35 7.19 6.03
CA GLY A 183 -29.56 7.52 5.26
C GLY A 183 -29.49 7.10 3.78
N ARG A 184 -30.66 6.87 3.16
CA ARG A 184 -30.80 6.58 1.72
C ARG A 184 -30.94 7.83 0.83
N SER A 185 -30.74 9.02 1.40
CA SER A 185 -31.07 10.29 0.74
C SER A 185 -29.88 10.92 0.01
N LEU A 186 -30.19 11.88 -0.87
CA LEU A 186 -29.28 12.82 -1.55
C LEU A 186 -28.25 13.51 -0.62
N GLN A 187 -28.39 13.38 0.71
CA GLN A 187 -27.52 13.97 1.71
C GLN A 187 -26.13 13.30 1.77
N SER A 188 -26.04 11.99 1.49
CA SER A 188 -24.74 11.29 1.38
C SER A 188 -23.93 11.76 0.17
N LEU A 189 -24.58 12.25 -0.89
CA LEU A 189 -23.91 12.86 -2.03
C LEU A 189 -23.49 14.31 -1.75
N LYS A 190 -24.17 15.00 -0.82
CA LYS A 190 -23.86 16.38 -0.43
C LYS A 190 -22.72 16.50 0.58
N SER A 191 -22.47 15.48 1.41
CA SER A 191 -21.35 15.49 2.34
C SER A 191 -19.99 15.34 1.66
N GLY A 192 -19.94 14.76 0.46
CA GLY A 192 -18.68 14.37 -0.20
C GLY A 192 -18.01 13.15 0.43
N GLU A 193 -18.27 12.89 1.71
CA GLU A 193 -17.80 11.72 2.47
C GLU A 193 -18.52 10.42 2.08
N GLY A 194 -17.75 9.39 1.74
CA GLY A 194 -18.24 8.07 1.32
C GLY A 194 -18.31 7.05 2.46
N LEU A 195 -17.47 6.03 2.39
CA LEU A 195 -17.33 5.00 3.42
C LEU A 195 -16.27 5.40 4.45
N VAL A 196 -16.48 5.00 5.70
CA VAL A 196 -15.53 5.17 6.80
C VAL A 196 -15.24 3.84 7.46
N PHE A 197 -14.00 3.69 7.94
CA PHE A 197 -13.64 2.70 8.94
C PHE A 197 -13.92 3.26 10.34
N ASP A 198 -14.57 2.48 11.19
CA ASP A 198 -14.53 2.66 12.64
C ASP A 198 -13.58 1.62 13.22
N PHE A 199 -12.34 2.03 13.53
CA PHE A 199 -11.35 1.19 14.18
C PHE A 199 -11.51 1.23 15.71
N VAL A 200 -11.17 0.13 16.37
CA VAL A 200 -11.06 0.04 17.83
C VAL A 200 -9.78 -0.71 18.19
N GLY A 201 -8.92 -0.05 18.97
CA GLY A 201 -7.63 -0.58 19.36
C GLY A 201 -7.65 -1.82 20.27
N PRO A 202 -6.47 -2.38 20.59
CA PRO A 202 -5.16 -1.78 20.29
C PRO A 202 -4.70 -2.03 18.84
N GLY A 203 -3.87 -1.14 18.32
CA GLY A 203 -3.24 -1.33 17.01
C GLY A 203 -2.80 -0.03 16.36
N ARG A 204 -2.10 -0.14 15.23
CA ARG A 204 -1.60 1.00 14.45
C ARG A 204 -2.33 1.11 13.13
N VAL A 205 -2.71 2.34 12.77
CA VAL A 205 -3.26 2.70 11.46
C VAL A 205 -2.38 3.78 10.82
N LEU A 206 -1.97 3.54 9.57
CA LEU A 206 -1.21 4.47 8.75
C LEU A 206 -2.15 5.14 7.75
N LEU A 207 -2.05 6.45 7.67
CA LEU A 207 -2.88 7.29 6.84
C LEU A 207 -2.05 8.13 5.86
N GLN A 208 -2.75 8.64 4.85
CA GLN A 208 -2.25 9.60 3.88
C GLN A 208 -3.06 10.89 3.94
N THR A 209 -2.43 12.05 3.81
CA THR A 209 -3.18 13.34 3.87
C THR A 209 -3.97 13.68 2.61
N ARG A 210 -3.76 12.96 1.50
CA ARG A 210 -4.42 13.22 0.22
C ARG A 210 -5.07 11.95 -0.30
N ASN A 211 -6.28 12.07 -0.84
CA ASN A 211 -7.04 10.94 -1.38
C ASN A 211 -6.75 10.76 -2.89
N PRO A 212 -6.19 9.62 -3.34
CA PRO A 212 -5.84 9.39 -4.75
C PRO A 212 -7.06 9.39 -5.66
N SER A 213 -8.17 8.79 -5.24
CA SER A 213 -9.41 8.72 -6.01
C SER A 213 -10.05 10.10 -6.17
N ALA A 214 -10.02 10.93 -5.12
CA ALA A 214 -10.49 12.31 -5.18
C ALA A 214 -9.62 13.14 -6.13
N PHE A 215 -8.29 12.96 -6.10
CA PHE A 215 -7.37 13.64 -6.99
C PHE A 215 -7.57 13.22 -8.46
N ALA A 216 -7.71 11.92 -8.74
CA ALA A 216 -8.01 11.41 -10.08
C ALA A 216 -9.36 11.95 -10.61
N SER A 217 -10.38 12.01 -9.74
CA SER A 217 -11.68 12.58 -10.10
C SER A 217 -11.57 14.08 -10.43
N TRP A 218 -10.80 14.82 -9.63
CA TRP A 218 -10.55 16.23 -9.85
C TRP A 218 -9.76 16.46 -11.15
N THR A 219 -8.68 15.73 -11.39
CA THR A 219 -7.89 15.87 -12.64
C THR A 219 -8.74 15.60 -13.87
N ALA A 220 -9.55 14.53 -13.86
CA ALA A 220 -10.47 14.22 -14.95
C ALA A 220 -11.49 15.34 -15.22
N SER A 221 -11.98 16.00 -14.15
CA SER A 221 -12.94 17.11 -14.26
C SER A 221 -12.35 18.38 -14.89
N VAL A 222 -11.04 18.58 -14.79
CA VAL A 222 -10.35 19.76 -15.36
C VAL A 222 -9.63 19.46 -16.67
N SER A 223 -9.34 18.19 -16.98
CA SER A 223 -8.65 17.78 -18.20
C SER A 223 -9.58 17.43 -19.37
N SER A 224 -10.89 17.37 -19.14
CA SER A 224 -11.91 17.08 -20.16
C SER A 224 -12.38 18.33 -20.94
N GLY A 225 -11.53 19.37 -21.00
CA GLY A 225 -11.71 20.57 -21.80
C GLY A 225 -11.02 20.53 -23.15
#